data_AF-A0A4U8QB64-F1
#
_entry.id   AF-A0A4U8QB64-F1
#
_cell.length_a   1.000
_cell.length_b   1.000
_cell.length_c   1.000
_cell.angle_alpha   90.00
_cell.angle_beta   90.00
_cell.angle_gamma   90.00
#
_symmetry.space_group_name_H-M   'P 1'
#
loop_
_entity.id
_entity.type
_entity.pdbx_description
1 polymer ?
#
loop_
_entity_poly.entity_id
_entity_poly.type
_entity_poly.pdbx_seq_one_letter_code
_entity_poly.pdbx_strand_id
1 'polypeptide(L)'
;MNEQLIILFFLIIGVAATLFLYIWKAKKEIEYKKDERWQVIQNRANSASNVSNYILILVVTVLDILVLYADIQISLTWNRFLTWVILFIAMRNALELAALLYFDKKM
;
A
#
# COMPACT_ATOMS: atom_id res chain seq x y z
N MET A 1 10.78 -24.01 -1.40
CA MET A 1 11.01 -22.58 -1.73
C MET A 1 11.40 -21.87 -0.45
N ASN A 2 12.51 -21.15 -0.42
CA ASN A 2 13.01 -20.50 0.80
C ASN A 2 12.12 -19.29 1.15
N GLU A 3 11.65 -19.18 2.39
CA GLU A 3 10.78 -18.08 2.87
C GLU A 3 11.38 -16.70 2.53
N GLN A 4 12.69 -16.56 2.68
CA GLN A 4 13.42 -15.33 2.35
C GLN A 4 13.35 -14.96 0.86
N LEU A 5 13.36 -15.95 -0.04
CA LEU A 5 13.23 -15.68 -1.48
C LEU A 5 11.83 -15.18 -1.83
N ILE A 6 10.80 -15.69 -1.15
CA ILE A 6 9.41 -15.24 -1.34
C ILE A 6 9.27 -13.78 -0.88
N ILE A 7 9.79 -13.46 0.31
CA ILE A 7 9.78 -12.09 0.84
C ILE A 7 10.54 -11.15 -0.09
N LEU A 8 11.74 -11.53 -0.54
CA LEU A 8 12.55 -10.74 -1.46
C LEU A 8 11.80 -10.44 -2.77
N PHE A 9 11.12 -11.45 -3.33
CA PHE A 9 10.32 -11.29 -4.53
C PHE A 9 9.20 -10.25 -4.35
N PHE A 10 8.45 -10.31 -3.25
CA PHE A 10 7.42 -9.31 -2.94
C PHE A 10 8.00 -7.91 -2.72
N LEU A 11 9.16 -7.80 -2.08
CA LEU A 11 9.83 -6.52 -1.88
C LEU A 11 10.23 -5.90 -3.23
N ILE A 12 10.82 -6.67 -4.13
CA ILE A 12 11.21 -6.19 -5.47
C ILE A 12 9.97 -5.71 -6.25
N ILE A 13 8.90 -6.48 -6.25
CA ILE A 13 7.63 -6.09 -6.89
C ILE A 13 7.06 -4.82 -6.26
N GLY A 14 7.07 -4.76 -4.93
CA GLY A 14 6.57 -3.61 -4.18
C GLY A 14 7.30 -2.31 -4.50
N VAL A 15 8.62 -2.39 -4.60
CA VAL A 15 9.47 -1.25 -5.00
C VAL A 15 9.18 -0.86 -6.45
N ALA A 16 9.12 -1.84 -7.37
CA ALA A 16 8.83 -1.57 -8.78
C ALA A 16 7.44 -0.91 -8.95
N ALA A 17 6.41 -1.41 -8.27
CA ALA A 17 5.06 -0.84 -8.30
C ALA A 17 5.04 0.59 -7.72
N THR A 18 5.78 0.83 -6.63
CA THR A 18 5.88 2.15 -6.01
C THR A 18 6.57 3.15 -6.93
N LEU A 19 7.70 2.80 -7.53
CA LEU A 19 8.39 3.67 -8.49
C LEU A 19 7.50 3.95 -9.71
N PHE A 20 6.85 2.92 -10.24
CA PHE A 20 5.95 3.05 -11.37
C PHE A 20 4.77 3.97 -11.06
N LEU A 21 4.17 3.87 -9.86
CA LEU A 21 3.11 4.77 -9.40
C LEU A 21 3.53 6.23 -9.48
N TYR A 22 4.68 6.58 -8.90
CA TYR A 22 5.13 7.98 -8.88
C TYR A 22 5.48 8.49 -10.27
N ILE A 23 6.17 7.68 -11.09
CA ILE A 23 6.48 8.03 -12.48
C ILE A 23 5.20 8.25 -13.29
N TRP A 24 4.23 7.36 -13.15
CA TRP A 24 2.97 7.44 -13.87
C TRP A 24 2.15 8.66 -13.47
N LYS A 25 2.06 8.97 -12.16
CA LYS A 25 1.40 10.19 -11.66
C LYS A 25 2.05 11.44 -12.22
N ALA A 26 3.37 11.53 -12.19
CA ALA A 26 4.11 12.68 -12.73
C ALA A 26 3.88 12.85 -14.24
N LYS A 27 3.89 11.75 -15.01
CA LYS A 27 3.61 11.77 -16.44
C LYS A 27 2.19 12.28 -16.74
N LYS A 28 1.18 11.76 -16.03
CA LYS A 28 -0.21 12.16 -16.21
C LYS A 28 -0.49 13.59 -15.77
N GLU A 29 0.21 14.08 -14.75
CA GLU A 29 0.10 15.47 -14.31
C GLU A 29 0.54 16.46 -15.40
N ILE A 30 1.59 16.12 -16.16
CA ILE A 30 2.05 16.89 -17.32
C ILE A 30 1.05 16.78 -18.48
N GLU A 31 0.60 15.57 -18.79
CA GLU A 31 -0.34 15.29 -19.90
C GLU A 31 -1.66 16.05 -19.72
N TYR A 32 -2.24 15.99 -18.52
CA TYR A 32 -3.50 16.65 -18.20
C TYR A 32 -3.33 18.12 -17.79
N LYS A 33 -2.12 18.69 -17.83
CA LYS A 33 -1.85 20.09 -17.46
C LYS A 33 -2.46 20.51 -16.12
N LYS A 34 -2.47 19.60 -15.14
CA LYS A 34 -3.10 19.78 -13.81
C LYS A 34 -4.61 20.08 -13.82
N ASP A 35 -5.33 19.56 -14.81
CA ASP A 35 -6.79 19.68 -14.91
C ASP A 35 -7.51 19.11 -13.66
N GLU A 36 -8.68 19.67 -13.35
CA GLU A 36 -9.55 19.27 -12.24
C GLU A 36 -9.92 17.79 -12.34
N ARG A 37 -10.10 17.27 -13.55
CA ARG A 37 -10.38 15.84 -13.79
C ARG A 37 -9.30 14.93 -13.22
N TRP A 38 -8.03 15.28 -13.45
CA TRP A 38 -6.89 14.51 -12.94
C TRP A 38 -6.84 14.55 -11.41
N GLN A 39 -7.20 15.68 -10.78
CA GLN A 39 -7.30 15.77 -9.33
C GLN A 39 -8.42 14.88 -8.77
N VAL A 40 -9.59 14.82 -9.44
CA VAL A 40 -10.69 13.94 -9.02
C VAL A 40 -10.28 12.46 -9.11
N ILE A 41 -9.59 12.06 -10.18
CA ILE A 41 -9.08 10.70 -10.36
C ILE A 41 -8.10 10.35 -9.23
N GLN A 42 -7.13 11.23 -8.95
CA GLN A 42 -6.18 11.04 -7.86
C GLN A 42 -6.86 10.94 -6.50
N ASN A 43 -7.84 11.80 -6.22
CA ASN A 43 -8.56 11.78 -4.94
C ASN A 43 -9.34 10.48 -4.75
N ARG A 44 -10.00 9.97 -5.79
CA ARG A 44 -10.70 8.67 -5.71
C ARG A 44 -9.74 7.50 -5.54
N ALA A 45 -8.60 7.50 -6.23
CA ALA A 45 -7.60 6.46 -6.07
C ALA A 45 -6.95 6.47 -4.69
N ASN A 46 -6.66 7.66 -4.15
CA ASN A 46 -6.14 7.80 -2.79
C ASN A 46 -7.18 7.43 -1.72
N SER A 47 -8.46 7.73 -1.95
CA SER A 47 -9.54 7.26 -1.08
C SER A 47 -9.62 5.73 -1.08
N ALA A 48 -9.49 5.09 -2.24
CA ALA A 48 -9.45 3.63 -2.35
C ALA A 48 -8.24 3.01 -1.62
N SER A 49 -7.05 3.60 -1.75
CA SER A 49 -5.87 3.10 -1.03
C SER A 49 -5.95 3.39 0.47
N ASN A 50 -6.58 4.47 0.91
CA ASN A 50 -6.80 4.75 2.34
C ASN A 50 -7.69 3.70 3.04
N VAL A 51 -8.52 2.96 2.31
CA VAL A 51 -9.24 1.80 2.89
C VAL A 51 -8.28 0.80 3.52
N SER A 52 -7.08 0.59 2.93
CA SER A 52 -6.09 -0.32 3.51
C SER A 52 -5.57 0.17 4.87
N ASN A 53 -5.49 1.50 5.08
CA ASN A 53 -5.07 2.07 6.37
C ASN A 53 -6.14 1.83 7.44
N TYR A 54 -7.43 2.01 7.10
CA TYR A 54 -8.51 1.70 8.04
C TYR A 54 -8.52 0.22 8.43
N ILE A 55 -8.31 -0.68 7.45
CA ILE A 55 -8.20 -2.11 7.70
C ILE A 55 -6.99 -2.40 8.59
N LEU A 56 -5.82 -1.80 8.33
CA LEU A 56 -4.62 -1.99 9.15
C LEU A 56 -4.87 -1.59 10.59
N ILE A 57 -5.45 -0.41 10.83
CA ILE A 57 -5.76 0.06 12.18
C ILE A 57 -6.65 -0.95 12.89
N LEU A 58 -7.74 -1.40 12.25
CA LEU A 58 -8.64 -2.38 12.83
C LEU A 58 -7.90 -3.68 13.20
N VAL A 59 -7.10 -4.23 12.27
CA VAL A 59 -6.34 -5.47 12.50
C VAL A 59 -5.36 -5.32 13.65
N VAL A 60 -4.57 -4.23 13.65
CA VAL A 60 -3.56 -3.98 14.69
C VAL A 60 -4.23 -3.78 16.06
N THR A 61 -5.33 -3.03 16.13
CA THR A 61 -6.08 -2.84 17.38
C THR A 61 -6.65 -4.15 17.91
N VAL A 62 -7.21 -5.00 17.06
CA VAL A 62 -7.73 -6.31 17.49
C VAL A 62 -6.60 -7.21 18.00
N LEU A 63 -5.47 -7.25 17.30
CA LEU A 63 -4.30 -8.03 17.74
C LEU A 63 -3.76 -7.52 19.08
N ASP A 64 -3.68 -6.21 19.26
CA ASP A 64 -3.21 -5.59 20.50
C ASP A 64 -4.12 -5.94 21.70
N ILE A 65 -5.44 -5.83 21.52
CA ILE A 65 -6.43 -6.26 22.54
C ILE A 65 -6.23 -7.74 22.89
N LEU A 66 -6.10 -8.62 21.89
CA LEU A 66 -5.91 -10.05 22.16
C LEU A 66 -4.63 -10.32 22.96
N VAL A 67 -3.52 -9.66 22.61
CA VAL A 67 -2.25 -9.80 23.33
C VAL A 67 -2.37 -9.32 24.77
N LEU A 68 -3.00 -8.16 25.00
CA LEU A 68 -3.15 -7.56 26.33
C LEU A 68 -4.03 -8.39 27.26
N TYR A 69 -5.10 -9.00 26.74
CA TYR A 69 -6.11 -9.67 27.57
C TYR A 69 -5.99 -11.20 27.63
N ALA A 70 -5.27 -11.84 26.71
CA ALA A 70 -5.10 -13.29 26.69
C ALA A 70 -3.74 -13.77 27.25
N ASP A 71 -2.94 -12.87 27.83
CA ASP A 71 -1.59 -13.13 28.37
C ASP A 71 -0.68 -13.85 27.35
N ILE A 72 -0.83 -13.48 26.07
CA ILE A 72 -0.05 -14.06 24.96
C ILE A 72 1.23 -13.27 24.81
N GLN A 73 2.38 -13.92 25.02
CA GLN A 73 3.68 -13.30 24.75
C GLN A 73 4.06 -13.47 23.28
N ILE A 74 4.07 -12.39 22.51
CA ILE A 74 4.53 -12.38 21.12
C ILE A 74 5.98 -11.89 21.04
N SER A 75 6.89 -12.75 20.59
CA SER A 75 8.26 -12.36 20.25
C SER A 75 8.36 -11.96 18.77
N LEU A 76 8.33 -10.65 18.48
CA LEU A 76 8.53 -10.12 17.13
C LEU A 76 9.93 -9.51 17.01
N THR A 77 10.71 -9.97 16.02
CA THR A 77 12.02 -9.37 15.74
C THR A 77 11.86 -8.07 14.94
N TRP A 78 12.75 -7.11 15.16
CA TRP A 78 12.75 -5.83 14.44
C TRP A 78 12.80 -6.02 12.92
N ASN A 79 13.61 -6.96 12.42
CA ASN A 79 13.70 -7.22 10.98
C ASN A 79 12.37 -7.71 10.38
N ARG A 80 11.63 -8.55 11.10
CA ARG A 80 10.31 -9.02 10.66
C ARG A 80 9.28 -7.91 10.69
N PHE A 81 9.28 -7.09 11.75
CA PHE A 81 8.42 -5.91 11.85
C PHE A 81 8.63 -4.95 10.68
N LEU A 82 9.87 -4.56 10.42
CA LEU A 82 10.21 -3.65 9.31
C LEU A 82 9.81 -4.23 7.96
N THR A 83 9.98 -5.53 7.77
CA THR A 83 9.55 -6.22 6.54
C THR A 83 8.04 -6.09 6.34
N TRP A 84 7.23 -6.34 7.37
CA TRP A 84 5.78 -6.19 7.31
C TRP A 84 5.35 -4.75 7.02
N VAL A 85 6.02 -3.77 7.64
CA VAL A 85 5.77 -2.34 7.39
C VAL A 85 6.03 -1.99 5.92
N ILE A 86 7.16 -2.41 5.36
CA ILE A 86 7.51 -2.14 3.96
C ILE A 86 6.52 -2.82 3.01
N LEU A 87 6.17 -4.08 3.27
CA LEU A 87 5.20 -4.81 2.45
C LEU A 87 3.81 -4.17 2.47
N PHE A 88 3.38 -3.65 3.63
CA PHE A 88 2.12 -2.92 3.73
C PHE A 88 2.14 -1.62 2.91
N ILE A 89 3.21 -0.84 3.00
CA ILE A 89 3.37 0.39 2.21
C ILE A 89 3.35 0.07 0.71
N ALA A 90 4.07 -0.97 0.29
CA ALA A 90 4.10 -1.44 -1.09
C ALA A 90 2.71 -1.87 -1.58
N MET A 91 1.98 -2.65 -0.77
CA MET A 91 0.60 -3.06 -1.08
C MET A 91 -0.32 -1.84 -1.25
N ARG A 92 -0.26 -0.86 -0.33
CA ARG A 92 -1.06 0.36 -0.41
C ARG A 92 -0.77 1.13 -1.71
N ASN A 93 0.49 1.26 -2.08
CA ASN A 93 0.89 1.94 -3.32
C ASN A 93 0.40 1.16 -4.55
N ALA A 94 0.46 -0.17 -4.54
CA ALA A 94 -0.08 -0.99 -5.61
C ALA A 94 -1.60 -0.85 -5.74
N LEU A 95 -2.34 -0.73 -4.63
CA LEU A 95 -3.78 -0.45 -4.63
C LEU A 95 -4.08 0.94 -5.22
N GLU A 96 -3.31 1.97 -4.85
CA GLU A 96 -3.45 3.30 -5.44
C GLU A 96 -3.20 3.27 -6.95
N LEU A 97 -2.14 2.56 -7.39
CA LEU A 97 -1.82 2.40 -8.80
C LEU A 97 -2.95 1.69 -9.56
N ALA A 98 -3.48 0.60 -9.02
CA ALA A 98 -4.58 -0.13 -9.64
C ALA A 98 -5.85 0.73 -9.75
N ALA A 99 -6.17 1.47 -8.68
CA ALA A 99 -7.31 2.38 -8.67
C ALA A 99 -7.14 3.53 -9.67
N LEU A 100 -5.93 4.10 -9.76
CA LEU A 100 -5.60 5.13 -10.75
C LEU A 100 -5.80 4.63 -12.18
N LEU A 101 -5.24 3.47 -12.52
CA LEU A 101 -5.40 2.87 -13.86
C LEU A 101 -6.86 2.53 -14.18
N TYR A 102 -7.66 2.17 -13.17
CA TYR A 102 -9.08 1.91 -13.33
C TYR A 102 -9.88 3.19 -13.59
N PHE A 103 -9.67 4.23 -12.78
CA PHE A 103 -10.41 5.48 -12.90
C PHE A 103 -10.00 6.30 -14.13
N ASP A 104 -8.73 6.29 -14.52
CA ASP A 104 -8.22 6.94 -15.74
C ASP A 104 -8.84 6.35 -17.02
N LYS A 105 -9.17 5.07 -17.02
CA LYS A 105 -9.87 4.43 -18.16
C LYS A 105 -11.37 4.71 -18.20
N LYS A 106 -11.97 5.08 -17.06
CA LYS A 106 -13.42 5.16 -16.88
C LYS A 106 -13.96 6.59 -16.96
N MET A 107 -13.10 7.59 -16.73
CA MET A 107 -13.43 9.03 -16.74
C MET A 107 -12.82 9.74 -17.94
#